data_AF-A0A0A0JM68-F1
#
_entry.id   AF-A0A0A0JM68-F1
#
_cell.length_a   1.000
_cell.length_b   1.000
_cell.length_c   1.000
_cell.angle_alpha   90.00
_cell.angle_beta   90.00
_cell.angle_gamma   90.00
#
_symmetry.space_group_name_H-M   'P 1'
#
loop_
_entity.id
_entity.type
_entity.pdbx_description
1 polymer ?
#
loop_
_entity_poly.entity_id
_entity_poly.type
_entity_poly.pdbx_seq_one_letter_code
_entity_poly.pdbx_strand_id
1 'polypeptide(L)'
;MSLSRWGRRALFSTVGGAAALGLGVSAASAHHCYIPMYTLNAPASPNWLTFTAAGAAEEFGIFTPECDAQVDAGYAALRAAGLPVAIKIFEHGVIGGQSKNPNRSNGVGLEDFEQGSTLADEMLGTWVGAAAATSCG
;
A
#
# COMPACT_ATOMS: atom_id res chain seq x y z
N MET A 1 21.13 38.56 11.26
CA MET A 1 20.18 38.31 10.15
C MET A 1 20.80 37.27 9.23
N SER A 2 20.44 36.01 9.44
CA SER A 2 19.56 35.21 8.57
C SER A 2 20.35 34.43 7.52
N LEU A 3 20.79 33.23 7.92
CA LEU A 3 21.18 32.18 6.98
C LEU A 3 19.95 31.86 6.12
N SER A 4 20.06 32.18 4.84
CA SER A 4 19.07 31.96 3.79
C SER A 4 18.47 30.55 3.91
N ARG A 5 17.13 30.50 3.98
CA ARG A 5 16.32 29.27 4.00
C ARG A 5 16.51 28.36 2.76
N TRP A 6 17.31 28.77 1.79
CA TRP A 6 17.53 28.04 0.52
C TRP A 6 18.65 26.99 0.57
N GLY A 7 19.48 26.94 1.62
CA GLY A 7 20.56 25.94 1.73
C GLY A 7 20.13 24.56 2.26
N ARG A 8 18.88 24.40 2.71
CA ARG A 8 18.38 23.15 3.33
C ARG A 8 17.65 22.20 2.38
N ARG A 9 17.50 22.55 1.10
CA ARG A 9 16.76 21.73 0.13
C ARG A 9 17.63 20.79 -0.71
N ALA A 10 18.94 20.74 -0.48
CA ALA A 10 19.88 19.96 -1.29
C ALA A 10 20.28 18.60 -0.70
N LEU A 11 19.60 18.10 0.34
CA LEU A 11 20.00 16.88 1.06
C LEU A 11 19.00 15.71 1.00
N PHE A 12 17.99 15.75 0.12
CA PHE A 12 17.02 14.66 -0.05
C PHE A 12 16.87 14.20 -1.51
N SER A 13 17.98 14.14 -2.25
CA SER A 13 17.97 13.79 -3.69
C SER A 13 18.34 12.33 -4.00
N THR A 14 18.43 11.43 -3.01
CA THR A 14 18.91 10.05 -3.25
C THR A 14 18.05 9.01 -2.56
N VAL A 15 16.82 8.81 -3.04
CA VAL A 15 16.15 7.49 -2.99
C VAL A 15 15.37 7.34 -4.31
N GLY A 16 16.11 7.27 -5.41
CA GLY A 16 15.59 6.94 -6.74
C GLY A 16 15.88 5.48 -7.03
N GLY A 17 15.09 4.58 -6.46
CA GLY A 17 15.14 3.15 -6.74
C GLY A 17 13.72 2.64 -6.91
N ALA A 18 13.13 2.90 -8.07
CA ALA A 18 11.87 2.28 -8.46
C ALA A 18 12.13 0.78 -8.64
N ALA A 19 11.93 -0.01 -7.59
CA ALA A 19 11.86 -1.46 -7.69
C ALA A 19 10.57 -1.79 -8.46
N ALA A 20 10.70 -1.99 -9.77
CA ALA A 20 9.65 -2.59 -10.59
C ALA A 20 9.52 -4.07 -10.21
N LEU A 21 8.88 -4.34 -9.08
CA LEU A 21 8.47 -5.68 -8.71
C LEU A 21 7.28 -6.03 -9.60
N GLY A 22 7.51 -6.95 -10.54
CA GLY A 22 6.45 -7.61 -11.30
C GLY A 22 5.60 -8.45 -10.35
N LEU A 23 4.62 -7.81 -9.72
CA LEU A 23 3.59 -8.47 -8.91
C LEU A 23 2.62 -9.17 -9.87
N GLY A 24 3.00 -10.37 -10.30
CA GLY A 24 2.10 -11.25 -11.03
C GLY A 24 0.95 -11.66 -10.11
N VAL A 25 -0.27 -11.19 -10.45
CA VAL A 25 -1.58 -11.65 -9.92
C VAL A 25 -1.51 -12.17 -8.49
N SER A 26 -1.43 -11.24 -7.54
CA SER A 26 -1.57 -11.49 -6.10
C SER A 26 -2.85 -12.29 -5.85
N ALA A 27 -2.84 -13.26 -4.92
CA ALA A 27 -4.03 -14.04 -4.56
C ALA A 27 -5.23 -13.19 -4.10
N ALA A 28 -5.02 -11.90 -3.83
CA ALA A 28 -6.06 -10.89 -3.70
C ALA A 28 -6.98 -10.76 -4.94
N SER A 29 -6.56 -11.17 -6.14
CA SER A 29 -7.37 -11.12 -7.36
C SER A 29 -8.60 -12.04 -7.34
N ALA A 30 -8.67 -12.99 -6.41
CA ALA A 30 -9.89 -13.79 -6.17
C ALA A 30 -11.07 -12.93 -5.68
N HIS A 31 -10.79 -11.70 -5.21
CA HIS A 31 -11.79 -10.69 -4.89
C HIS A 31 -11.58 -9.50 -5.81
N HIS A 32 -12.48 -9.28 -6.76
CA HIS A 32 -12.22 -8.30 -7.82
C HIS A 32 -12.16 -6.86 -7.30
N CYS A 33 -12.76 -6.57 -6.14
CA CYS A 33 -12.74 -5.24 -5.53
C CYS A 33 -12.15 -5.21 -4.12
N TYR A 34 -11.56 -4.07 -3.79
CA TYR A 34 -11.03 -3.74 -2.46
C TYR A 34 -11.33 -2.30 -2.07
N ILE A 35 -11.16 -1.97 -0.80
CA ILE A 35 -11.24 -0.59 -0.30
C ILE A 35 -9.86 -0.18 0.22
N PRO A 36 -9.22 0.86 -0.33
CA PRO A 36 -7.96 1.37 0.18
C PRO A 36 -8.19 2.10 1.51
N MET A 37 -7.31 1.86 2.47
CA MET A 37 -7.37 2.45 3.79
C MET A 37 -6.13 3.29 4.04
N TYR A 38 -6.32 4.59 4.26
CA TYR A 38 -5.24 5.53 4.57
C TYR A 38 -4.95 5.66 6.08
N THR A 39 -5.80 5.02 6.91
CA THR A 39 -5.58 4.88 8.35
C THR A 39 -5.99 3.48 8.79
N LEU A 40 -5.38 2.97 9.87
CA LEU A 40 -5.75 1.68 10.45
C LEU A 40 -6.96 1.76 11.39
N ASN A 41 -7.49 2.96 11.63
CA ASN A 41 -8.61 3.22 12.53
C ASN A 41 -9.99 3.09 11.84
N ALA A 42 -10.12 2.19 10.87
CA ALA A 42 -11.41 1.96 10.24
C ALA A 42 -12.27 0.99 11.09
N PRO A 43 -13.61 1.11 11.05
CA PRO A 43 -14.50 0.18 11.74
C PRO A 43 -14.19 -1.27 11.36
N ALA A 44 -14.03 -2.14 12.35
CA ALA A 44 -13.94 -3.57 12.13
C ALA A 44 -15.31 -4.11 11.71
N SER A 45 -15.34 -5.04 10.76
CA SER A 45 -16.54 -5.73 10.34
C SER A 45 -16.18 -7.18 10.07
N PRO A 46 -17.00 -8.15 10.55
CA PRO A 46 -16.75 -9.56 10.29
C PRO A 46 -16.81 -9.93 8.80
N ASN A 47 -17.42 -9.09 7.95
CA ASN A 47 -17.55 -9.37 6.52
C ASN A 47 -16.35 -8.85 5.69
N TRP A 48 -15.42 -8.11 6.31
CA TRP A 48 -14.32 -7.44 5.63
C TRP A 48 -12.99 -7.83 6.26
N LEU A 49 -12.19 -8.57 5.52
CA LEU A 49 -10.79 -8.87 5.85
C LEU A 49 -9.95 -7.62 5.59
N THR A 50 -9.09 -7.27 6.54
CA THR A 50 -8.18 -6.13 6.41
C THR A 50 -6.75 -6.66 6.28
N PHE A 51 -6.12 -6.38 5.16
CA PHE A 51 -4.72 -6.69 4.93
C PHE A 51 -3.91 -5.39 5.06
N THR A 52 -3.09 -5.30 6.09
CA THR A 52 -2.12 -4.20 6.23
C THR A 52 -1.00 -4.38 5.21
N ALA A 53 -0.30 -3.32 4.83
CA ALA A 53 0.81 -3.44 3.88
C ALA A 53 1.89 -4.44 4.35
N ALA A 54 2.25 -4.41 5.64
CA ALA A 54 3.18 -5.37 6.24
C ALA A 54 2.61 -6.80 6.25
N GLY A 55 1.36 -6.96 6.68
CA GLY A 55 0.71 -8.27 6.75
C GLY A 55 0.54 -8.91 5.37
N ALA A 56 0.16 -8.12 4.36
CA ALA A 56 0.07 -8.57 2.98
C ALA A 56 1.45 -8.95 2.41
N ALA A 57 2.50 -8.17 2.69
CA ALA A 57 3.85 -8.48 2.24
C ALA A 57 4.36 -9.82 2.80
N GLU A 58 4.05 -10.12 4.07
CA GLU A 58 4.40 -11.38 4.72
C GLU A 58 3.53 -12.54 4.22
N GLU A 59 2.21 -12.35 4.17
CA GLU A 59 1.24 -13.38 3.77
C GLU A 59 1.43 -13.85 2.32
N PHE A 60 1.79 -12.94 1.42
CA PHE A 60 2.12 -13.28 0.04
C PHE A 60 3.59 -13.68 -0.17
N GLY A 61 4.39 -13.78 0.90
CA GLY A 61 5.79 -14.20 0.84
C GLY A 61 6.71 -13.23 0.09
N ILE A 62 6.31 -11.95 0.02
CA ILE A 62 7.06 -10.89 -0.69
C ILE A 62 8.19 -10.37 0.19
N PHE A 63 7.91 -10.11 1.47
CA PHE A 63 8.89 -9.59 2.42
C PHE A 63 8.43 -9.83 3.85
N THR A 64 9.34 -10.37 4.68
CA THR A 64 9.14 -10.49 6.13
C THR A 64 10.08 -9.51 6.83
N PRO A 65 9.57 -8.46 7.49
CA PRO A 65 10.41 -7.51 8.21
C PRO A 65 11.13 -8.18 9.39
N GLU A 66 12.40 -7.82 9.58
CA GLU A 66 13.27 -8.38 10.63
C GLU A 66 13.25 -7.54 11.91
N CYS A 67 12.80 -6.28 11.82
CA CYS A 67 12.70 -5.37 12.95
C CYS A 67 11.64 -4.29 12.75
N ASP A 68 11.23 -3.66 13.86
CA ASP A 68 10.25 -2.57 13.88
C ASP A 68 10.67 -1.37 13.01
N ALA A 69 11.98 -1.10 12.90
CA ALA A 69 12.49 -0.01 12.09
C ALA A 69 12.12 -0.15 10.59
N GLN A 70 12.13 -1.38 10.06
CA GLN A 70 11.73 -1.65 8.68
C GLN A 70 10.22 -1.45 8.49
N VAL A 71 9.42 -1.89 9.48
CA VAL A 71 7.96 -1.70 9.48
C VAL A 71 7.62 -0.21 9.48
N ASP A 72 8.24 0.56 10.36
CA ASP A 72 8.05 1.99 10.50
C ASP A 72 8.46 2.75 9.22
N ALA A 73 9.61 2.39 8.64
CA ALA A 73 10.07 2.98 7.38
C ALA A 73 9.09 2.72 6.22
N GLY A 74 8.58 1.49 6.11
CA GLY A 74 7.56 1.13 5.13
C GLY A 74 6.31 2.01 5.25
N TYR A 75 5.74 2.11 6.45
CA TYR A 75 4.53 2.94 6.65
C TYR A 75 4.80 4.44 6.54
N ALA A 76 6.00 4.92 6.86
CA ALA A 76 6.38 6.30 6.64
C ALA A 76 6.42 6.64 5.14
N ALA A 77 6.95 5.73 4.31
CA ALA A 77 7.00 5.90 2.86
C ALA A 77 5.60 5.95 2.24
N LEU A 78 4.68 5.07 2.67
CA LEU A 78 3.28 5.10 2.22
C LEU A 78 2.60 6.43 2.52
N ARG A 79 2.76 6.93 3.75
CA ARG A 79 2.18 8.23 4.15
C ARG A 79 2.80 9.38 3.35
N ALA A 80 4.09 9.35 3.09
CA ALA A 80 4.79 10.36 2.29
C ALA A 80 4.33 10.36 0.83
N ALA A 81 4.03 9.17 0.27
CA ALA A 81 3.51 9.00 -1.08
C ALA A 81 1.99 9.25 -1.19
N GLY A 82 1.29 9.42 -0.07
CA GLY A 82 -0.17 9.54 -0.06
C GLY A 82 -0.87 8.24 -0.47
N LEU A 83 -0.24 7.09 -0.23
CA LEU A 83 -0.75 5.76 -0.55
C LEU A 83 -1.50 5.15 0.66
N PRO A 84 -2.40 4.18 0.43
CA PRO A 84 -3.05 3.46 1.52
C PRO A 84 -2.02 2.70 2.37
N VAL A 85 -2.35 2.46 3.63
CA VAL A 85 -1.58 1.66 4.60
C VAL A 85 -2.15 0.24 4.77
N ALA A 86 -3.36 0.01 4.26
CA ALA A 86 -4.03 -1.28 4.25
C ALA A 86 -5.07 -1.31 3.13
N ILE A 87 -5.55 -2.51 2.82
CA ILE A 87 -6.73 -2.72 1.98
C ILE A 87 -7.75 -3.58 2.70
N LYS A 88 -9.03 -3.34 2.41
CA LYS A 88 -10.13 -4.19 2.84
C LYS A 88 -10.68 -4.99 1.68
N ILE A 89 -10.83 -6.28 1.91
CA ILE A 89 -11.39 -7.23 0.95
C ILE A 89 -12.62 -7.89 1.57
N PHE A 90 -13.67 -8.08 0.77
CA PHE A 90 -14.91 -8.66 1.26
C PHE A 90 -14.81 -10.19 1.30
N GLU A 91 -14.90 -10.77 2.49
CA GLU A 91 -14.60 -12.20 2.74
C GLU A 91 -15.50 -13.15 1.94
N HIS A 92 -16.76 -12.78 1.75
CA HIS A 92 -17.80 -13.69 1.26
C HIS A 92 -18.01 -13.69 -0.27
N GLY A 93 -17.15 -13.03 -1.05
CA GLY A 93 -17.17 -13.20 -2.50
C GLY A 93 -16.58 -12.05 -3.32
N VAL A 94 -16.72 -12.21 -4.63
CA VAL A 94 -16.39 -11.20 -5.63
C VAL A 94 -17.45 -10.09 -5.60
N ILE A 95 -17.06 -8.92 -5.12
CA ILE A 95 -17.85 -7.72 -5.37
C ILE A 95 -17.65 -7.35 -6.85
N GLY A 96 -18.71 -7.46 -7.67
CA GLY A 96 -18.77 -6.67 -8.90
C GLY A 96 -18.74 -7.36 -10.26
N GLY A 97 -19.17 -8.62 -10.40
CA GLY A 97 -19.45 -9.20 -11.73
C GLY A 97 -20.54 -8.43 -12.53
N GLN A 98 -21.31 -7.55 -11.89
CA GLN A 98 -22.37 -6.71 -12.47
C GLN A 98 -22.51 -5.33 -11.77
N SER A 99 -21.54 -4.91 -10.94
CA SER A 99 -21.70 -3.70 -10.10
C SER A 99 -21.67 -2.42 -10.94
N LYS A 100 -22.74 -1.62 -10.84
CA LYS A 100 -22.84 -0.27 -11.41
C LYS A 100 -22.34 0.82 -10.45
N ASN A 101 -21.53 0.47 -9.45
CA ASN A 101 -21.05 1.45 -8.48
C ASN A 101 -20.22 2.54 -9.21
N PRO A 102 -20.64 3.81 -9.19
CA PRO A 102 -19.92 4.89 -9.86
C PRO A 102 -18.56 5.18 -9.21
N ASN A 103 -18.31 4.64 -8.02
CA ASN A 103 -17.03 4.75 -7.30
C ASN A 103 -16.13 3.53 -7.51
N ARG A 104 -16.30 2.79 -8.63
CA ARG A 104 -15.42 1.68 -9.01
C ARG A 104 -14.18 2.25 -9.71
N SER A 105 -12.98 1.93 -9.20
CA SER A 105 -11.68 2.23 -9.82
C SER A 105 -11.40 3.72 -10.09
N ASN A 106 -11.83 4.60 -9.19
CA ASN A 106 -11.65 6.05 -9.36
C ASN A 106 -10.78 6.70 -8.27
N GLY A 107 -10.13 5.90 -7.42
CA GLY A 107 -9.35 6.36 -6.28
C GLY A 107 -10.20 6.83 -5.08
N VAL A 108 -11.54 6.76 -5.17
CA VAL A 108 -12.49 7.26 -4.16
C VAL A 108 -13.39 6.11 -3.71
N GLY A 109 -12.79 5.11 -3.04
CA GLY A 109 -13.55 4.06 -2.36
C GLY A 109 -13.32 2.67 -2.93
N LEU A 110 -14.23 2.16 -3.76
CA LEU A 110 -14.19 0.76 -4.19
C LEU A 110 -13.22 0.62 -5.37
N GLU A 111 -12.02 0.14 -5.14
CA GLU A 111 -11.03 -0.14 -6.18
C GLU A 111 -11.20 -1.55 -6.75
N ASP A 112 -10.71 -1.77 -7.97
CA ASP A 112 -10.83 -3.06 -8.67
C ASP A 112 -9.50 -3.51 -9.27
N PHE A 113 -9.06 -4.71 -8.90
CA PHE A 113 -7.81 -5.31 -9.37
C PHE A 113 -7.83 -5.64 -10.87
N GLU A 114 -8.98 -6.05 -11.42
CA GLU A 114 -9.12 -6.49 -12.81
C GLU A 114 -9.39 -5.33 -13.78
N GLN A 115 -9.87 -4.19 -13.29
CA GLN A 115 -10.06 -2.97 -14.10
C GLN A 115 -8.86 -2.01 -14.09
N GLY A 116 -7.68 -2.51 -13.71
CA GLY A 116 -6.42 -1.76 -13.84
C GLY A 116 -6.12 -0.79 -12.71
N SER A 117 -6.73 -0.95 -11.53
CA SER A 117 -6.29 -0.21 -10.34
C SER A 117 -4.94 -0.76 -9.88
N THR A 118 -3.90 0.07 -9.97
CA THR A 118 -2.53 -0.25 -9.53
C THR A 118 -2.30 0.06 -8.05
N LEU A 119 -3.29 0.62 -7.35
CA LEU A 119 -3.08 1.23 -6.03
C LEU A 119 -2.62 0.23 -4.97
N ALA A 120 -3.11 -1.01 -5.00
CA ALA A 120 -2.67 -2.07 -4.09
C ALA A 120 -1.23 -2.55 -4.39
N ASP A 121 -0.85 -2.64 -5.67
CA ASP A 121 0.50 -3.00 -6.08
C ASP A 121 1.50 -1.88 -5.75
N GLU A 122 1.11 -0.62 -5.98
CA GLU A 122 1.88 0.56 -5.60
C GLU A 122 2.08 0.66 -4.09
N MET A 123 1.03 0.36 -3.30
CA MET A 123 1.13 0.25 -1.85
C MET A 123 2.16 -0.82 -1.45
N LEU A 124 2.01 -2.05 -1.93
CA LEU A 124 2.92 -3.13 -1.57
C LEU A 124 4.36 -2.82 -2.00
N GLY A 125 4.57 -2.39 -3.25
CA GLY A 125 5.89 -2.05 -3.77
C GLY A 125 6.56 -0.92 -3.00
N THR A 126 5.81 0.14 -2.66
CA THR A 126 6.35 1.28 -1.89
C THR A 126 6.72 0.87 -0.48
N TRP A 127 5.87 0.09 0.19
CA TRP A 127 6.15 -0.38 1.55
C TRP A 127 7.37 -1.30 1.59
N VAL A 128 7.41 -2.31 0.71
CA VAL A 128 8.52 -3.28 0.63
C VAL A 128 9.83 -2.58 0.26
N GLY A 129 9.81 -1.66 -0.70
CA GLY A 129 11.00 -0.91 -1.12
C GLY A 129 11.64 -0.11 0.02
N ALA A 130 10.82 0.55 0.84
CA ALA A 130 11.30 1.32 1.98
C ALA A 130 11.73 0.42 3.15
N ALA A 131 10.99 -0.67 3.41
CA ALA A 131 11.32 -1.63 4.44
C ALA A 131 12.66 -2.33 4.14
N ALA A 132 12.85 -2.84 2.93
CA ALA A 132 14.08 -3.52 2.50
C ALA A 132 15.32 -2.61 2.45
N ALA A 133 15.13 -1.30 2.26
CA ALA A 133 16.21 -0.32 2.29
C ALA A 133 16.65 0.09 3.71
N THR A 134 15.91 -0.34 4.74
CA THR A 134 16.14 0.05 6.13
C THR A 134 16.88 -1.05 6.89
N SER A 135 18.03 -0.70 7.48
CA SER A 135 18.82 -1.62 8.29
C SER A 135 18.18 -1.84 9.67
N CYS A 136 18.13 -3.09 10.10
CA CYS A 136 17.97 -3.45 11.50
C CYS A 136 19.36 -3.33 12.14
N GLY A 137 19.55 -2.34 13.01
CA GLY A 137 20.86 -1.93 13.53
C GLY A 137 21.70 -3.05 14.15
#